data_AF-A0A519ZZ12-F1
#
_entry.id   AF-A0A519ZZ12-F1
#
_cell.length_a   1.000
_cell.length_b   1.000
_cell.length_c   1.000
_cell.angle_alpha   90.00
_cell.angle_beta   90.00
_cell.angle_gamma   90.00
#
_symmetry.space_group_name_H-M   'P 1'
#
loop_
_entity.id
_entity.type
_entity.pdbx_description
1 polymer ?
#
loop_
_entity_poly.entity_id
_entity_poly.type
_entity_poly.pdbx_seq_one_letter_code
_entity_poly.pdbx_strand_id
1 'polypeptide(L)'
;MTDYYKYLPLSKEDENWGLSVLNIGCTHIAGENSYPLKAHPASHHFTWETGRILNEYQIIYITNGKGIFESDSCKRREILAGTIIVLFPGERHRYRPDHQTGWDEYW
;
A
#
# COMPACT_ATOMS: atom_id res chain seq x y z
N MET A 1 0.47 -8.26 -15.00
CA MET A 1 0.23 -6.81 -14.92
C MET A 1 1.56 -6.10 -15.12
N THR A 2 1.59 -4.93 -15.73
CA THR A 2 2.83 -4.12 -15.83
C THR A 2 2.75 -3.03 -14.78
N ASP A 3 3.80 -2.88 -13.96
CA ASP A 3 3.83 -1.85 -12.93
C ASP A 3 3.66 -0.46 -13.53
N TYR A 4 2.84 0.36 -12.87
CA TYR A 4 2.54 1.72 -13.27
C TYR A 4 2.39 2.62 -12.05
N TYR A 5 2.87 3.84 -12.14
CA TYR A 5 2.58 4.88 -11.15
C TYR A 5 2.55 6.25 -11.81
N LYS A 6 1.74 7.14 -11.25
CA LYS A 6 1.68 8.54 -11.65
C LYS A 6 1.40 9.42 -10.44
N TYR A 7 2.22 10.43 -10.25
CA TYR A 7 1.95 11.53 -9.32
C TYR A 7 1.28 12.67 -10.10
N LEU A 8 0.21 13.21 -9.54
CA LEU A 8 -0.56 14.26 -10.17
C LEU A 8 -0.17 15.62 -9.56
N PRO A 9 0.09 16.66 -10.38
CA PRO A 9 0.32 17.99 -9.85
C PRO A 9 -0.96 18.52 -9.22
N LEU A 10 -0.81 19.26 -8.12
CA LEU A 10 -1.92 19.96 -7.47
C LEU A 10 -1.95 21.41 -7.93
N SER A 11 -3.13 21.86 -8.35
CA SER A 11 -3.43 23.26 -8.62
C SER A 11 -4.15 23.91 -7.44
N LYS A 12 -4.22 25.24 -7.45
CA LYS A 12 -4.95 26.00 -6.44
C LYS A 12 -6.46 25.75 -6.54
N GLU A 13 -6.95 25.47 -7.74
CA GLU A 13 -8.32 25.06 -8.01
C GLU A 13 -8.64 23.71 -7.34
N ASP A 14 -7.72 22.74 -7.37
CA ASP A 14 -7.89 21.45 -6.68
C ASP A 14 -7.96 21.63 -5.15
N GLU A 15 -7.08 22.48 -4.59
CA GLU A 15 -7.12 22.81 -3.16
C GLU A 15 -8.46 23.47 -2.77
N ASN A 16 -8.96 24.38 -3.59
CA ASN A 16 -10.25 25.06 -3.37
C ASN A 16 -11.44 24.11 -3.52
N TRP A 17 -11.33 23.06 -4.34
CA TRP A 17 -12.36 22.03 -4.46
C TRP A 17 -12.48 21.18 -3.18
N GLY A 18 -11.41 21.11 -2.38
CA GLY A 18 -11.39 20.42 -1.09
C GLY A 18 -11.16 18.91 -1.17
N LEU A 19 -10.86 18.40 -2.36
CA LEU A 19 -10.49 17.01 -2.63
C LEU A 19 -9.47 16.99 -3.76
N SER A 20 -8.43 16.17 -3.65
CA SER A 20 -7.45 15.98 -4.72
C SER A 20 -6.98 14.54 -4.78
N VAL A 21 -6.57 14.11 -5.99
CA VAL A 21 -5.92 12.82 -6.19
C VAL A 21 -4.42 13.10 -6.28
N LEU A 22 -3.66 12.60 -5.31
CA LEU A 22 -2.22 12.85 -5.22
C LEU A 22 -1.43 11.95 -6.17
N ASN A 23 -1.87 10.71 -6.29
CA ASN A 23 -1.19 9.67 -7.04
C ASN A 23 -2.17 8.54 -7.39
N ILE A 24 -1.75 7.71 -8.35
CA ILE A 24 -2.41 6.47 -8.74
C ILE A 24 -1.35 5.49 -9.23
N GLY A 25 -1.57 4.20 -9.02
CA GLY A 25 -0.68 3.17 -9.53
C GLY A 25 -1.26 1.78 -9.52
N CYS A 26 -0.48 0.86 -10.07
CA CYS A 26 -0.69 -0.56 -9.90
C CYS A 26 0.66 -1.28 -9.85
N THR A 27 0.70 -2.40 -9.13
CA THR A 27 1.92 -3.16 -8.92
C THR A 27 1.62 -4.65 -8.87
N HIS A 28 2.43 -5.42 -9.59
CA HIS A 28 2.47 -6.88 -9.48
C HIS A 28 3.55 -7.27 -8.46
N ILE A 29 3.15 -7.92 -7.37
CA ILE A 29 4.10 -8.47 -6.40
C ILE A 29 4.05 -9.99 -6.52
N ALA A 30 5.10 -10.61 -7.07
CA ALA A 30 5.19 -12.05 -7.25
C ALA A 30 5.37 -12.81 -5.91
N GLY A 31 4.94 -14.07 -5.89
CA GLY A 31 5.35 -15.04 -4.87
C GLY A 31 6.81 -15.46 -5.06
N GLU A 32 7.55 -15.61 -3.97
CA GLU A 32 9.01 -15.88 -3.90
C GLU A 32 9.89 -14.74 -4.48
N ASN A 33 10.71 -14.01 -3.72
CA ASN A 33 11.80 -14.42 -2.82
C ASN A 33 11.96 -13.38 -1.68
N SER A 34 12.18 -13.85 -0.45
CA SER A 34 12.53 -13.10 0.79
C SER A 34 12.20 -11.60 0.81
N TYR A 35 11.11 -11.23 1.49
CA TYR A 35 10.83 -9.84 1.87
C TYR A 35 11.46 -9.53 3.24
N PRO A 36 12.29 -8.48 3.39
CA PRO A 36 12.78 -7.59 2.33
C PRO A 36 13.99 -8.17 1.57
N LEU A 37 14.15 -7.72 0.31
CA LEU A 37 15.26 -8.05 -0.59
C LEU A 37 16.61 -7.65 0.05
N LYS A 38 17.59 -8.56 0.05
CA LYS A 38 18.87 -8.48 0.79
C LYS A 38 19.92 -7.47 0.26
N ALA A 39 19.53 -6.38 -0.39
CA ALA A 39 20.52 -5.42 -0.92
C ALA A 39 20.11 -3.96 -0.69
N HIS A 40 20.19 -3.47 0.55
CA HIS A 40 20.33 -2.02 0.78
C HIS A 40 21.27 -1.70 1.96
N PRO A 41 22.19 -0.74 1.80
CA PRO A 41 22.95 -0.15 2.91
C PRO A 41 22.00 0.56 3.88
N ALA A 42 22.32 0.44 5.17
CA ALA A 42 21.50 0.88 6.30
C ALA A 42 21.29 2.41 6.34
N SER A 43 20.12 2.90 5.94
CA SER A 43 19.55 4.15 6.47
C SER A 43 18.05 4.40 6.21
N HIS A 44 17.32 3.51 5.50
CA HIS A 44 15.86 3.61 5.35
C HIS A 44 15.17 2.31 5.77
N HIS A 45 15.32 1.95 7.05
CA HIS A 45 14.68 0.78 7.65
C HIS A 45 13.18 1.04 7.87
N PHE A 46 12.34 0.73 6.87
CA PHE A 46 10.98 0.26 7.17
C PHE A 46 11.12 -1.21 7.55
N THR A 47 10.95 -1.52 8.83
CA THR A 47 10.76 -2.92 9.25
C THR A 47 9.26 -3.16 9.34
N TRP A 48 8.81 -4.33 8.91
CA TRP A 48 7.39 -4.72 9.01
C TRP A 48 6.84 -4.50 10.43
N GLU A 49 7.73 -4.64 11.41
CA GLU A 49 7.49 -4.48 12.84
C GLU A 49 6.98 -3.08 13.21
N THR A 50 7.45 -2.01 12.57
CA THR A 50 7.09 -0.63 12.94
C THR A 50 5.86 -0.08 12.23
N GLY A 51 5.54 -0.57 11.02
CA GLY A 51 4.46 0.00 10.19
C GLY A 51 4.75 1.45 9.76
N ARG A 52 3.77 2.11 9.14
CA ARG A 52 3.85 3.52 8.70
C ARG A 52 2.58 4.30 9.02
N ILE A 53 2.71 5.62 9.13
CA ILE A 53 1.61 6.58 9.23
C ILE A 53 1.67 7.46 7.99
N LEU A 54 0.53 7.65 7.33
CA LEU A 54 0.38 8.55 6.18
C LEU A 54 -0.53 9.71 6.56
N ASN A 55 -0.35 10.87 5.94
CA ASN A 55 -1.23 12.03 6.12
C ASN A 55 -2.15 12.22 4.90
N GLU A 56 -2.63 11.12 4.35
CA GLU A 56 -3.50 11.05 3.18
C GLU A 56 -4.42 9.83 3.30
N TYR A 57 -5.55 9.87 2.60
CA TYR A 57 -6.35 8.67 2.37
C TYR A 57 -5.71 7.87 1.23
N GLN A 58 -5.70 6.55 1.35
CA GLN A 58 -5.35 5.64 0.24
C GLN A 58 -6.42 4.58 0.09
N ILE A 59 -6.72 4.20 -1.16
CA ILE A 59 -7.66 3.14 -1.50
C ILE A 59 -6.89 2.09 -2.27
N ILE A 60 -6.66 0.93 -1.66
CA ILE A 60 -5.89 -0.14 -2.28
C ILE A 60 -6.84 -1.27 -2.64
N TYR A 61 -6.92 -1.61 -3.92
CA TYR A 61 -7.73 -2.70 -4.42
C TYR A 61 -6.85 -3.89 -4.81
N ILE A 62 -7.07 -5.03 -4.14
CA ILE A 62 -6.32 -6.26 -4.40
C ILE A 62 -7.08 -7.11 -5.41
N THR A 63 -6.53 -7.29 -6.60
CA THR A 63 -7.18 -8.02 -7.69
C THR A 63 -6.81 -9.49 -7.78
N ASN A 64 -5.69 -9.89 -7.18
CA ASN A 64 -5.17 -11.24 -7.24
C ASN A 64 -4.30 -11.54 -6.02
N GLY A 65 -4.13 -12.81 -5.68
CA GLY A 65 -3.35 -13.26 -4.53
C GLY A 65 -4.04 -13.02 -3.19
N LYS A 66 -3.24 -13.01 -2.13
CA LYS A 66 -3.69 -12.82 -0.75
C LYS A 66 -2.59 -12.18 0.08
N GLY A 67 -2.94 -11.71 1.26
CA GLY A 67 -2.00 -11.07 2.17
C GLY A 67 -2.58 -10.86 3.56
N ILE A 68 -1.94 -9.97 4.31
CA ILE A 68 -2.40 -9.55 5.62
C ILE A 68 -2.41 -8.03 5.73
N PHE A 69 -3.36 -7.51 6.51
CA PHE A 69 -3.46 -6.11 6.88
C PHE A 69 -3.57 -5.98 8.40
N GLU A 70 -2.98 -4.95 8.98
CA GLU A 70 -3.12 -4.57 10.39
C GLU A 70 -2.97 -3.06 10.55
N SER A 71 -3.72 -2.47 11.48
CA SER A 71 -3.59 -1.07 11.90
C SER A 71 -3.81 -0.94 13.40
N ASP A 72 -3.60 0.26 13.94
CA ASP A 72 -3.85 0.52 15.37
C ASP A 72 -5.32 0.28 15.75
N SER A 73 -6.29 0.54 14.86
CA SER A 73 -7.71 0.27 15.10
C SER A 73 -8.19 -1.09 14.60
N CYS A 74 -7.48 -1.72 13.68
CA CYS A 74 -7.87 -2.97 13.05
C CYS A 74 -6.85 -4.09 13.34
N LYS A 75 -7.26 -5.04 14.19
CA LYS A 75 -6.50 -6.28 14.41
C LYS A 75 -6.22 -6.97 13.08
N ARG A 76 -5.10 -7.70 13.01
CA ARG A 76 -4.66 -8.46 11.83
C ARG A 76 -5.83 -9.17 11.12
N ARG A 77 -6.01 -8.89 9.83
CA ARG A 77 -6.96 -9.53 8.92
C ARG A 77 -6.22 -10.17 7.76
N GLU A 78 -6.79 -11.27 7.28
CA GLU A 78 -6.45 -11.81 5.96
C GLU A 78 -7.07 -10.91 4.89
N ILE A 79 -6.33 -10.71 3.80
CA ILE A 79 -6.75 -9.99 2.61
C ILE A 79 -6.77 -10.98 1.46
N LEU A 80 -7.88 -11.03 0.73
CA LEU A 80 -8.05 -11.88 -0.44
C LEU A 80 -8.31 -11.01 -1.67
N ALA A 81 -8.07 -11.56 -2.87
CA ALA A 81 -8.52 -10.95 -4.12
C ALA A 81 -10.00 -10.52 -4.02
N GLY A 82 -10.31 -9.30 -4.48
CA GLY A 82 -11.60 -8.65 -4.32
C GLY A 82 -11.70 -7.70 -3.12
N THR A 83 -10.68 -7.62 -2.26
CA THR A 83 -10.69 -6.74 -1.08
C THR A 83 -10.25 -5.31 -1.44
N ILE A 84 -10.96 -4.33 -0.89
CA ILE A 84 -10.52 -2.92 -0.87
C ILE A 84 -10.05 -2.59 0.55
N ILE A 85 -8.82 -2.11 0.68
CA ILE A 85 -8.26 -1.55 1.91
C ILE A 85 -8.38 -0.02 1.83
N VAL A 86 -8.92 0.60 2.87
CA VAL A 86 -8.96 2.06 3.01
C VAL A 86 -8.04 2.46 4.15
N LEU A 87 -7.04 3.28 3.86
CA LEU A 87 -6.12 3.82 4.85
C LEU A 87 -6.57 5.22 5.25
N PHE A 88 -6.62 5.47 6.56
CA PHE A 88 -6.99 6.77 7.10
C PHE A 88 -5.75 7.61 7.45
N PRO A 89 -5.79 8.94 7.22
CA PRO A 89 -4.74 9.84 7.67
C PRO A 89 -4.47 9.71 9.18
N GLY A 90 -3.20 9.72 9.56
CA GLY A 90 -2.78 9.68 10.97
C GLY A 90 -2.86 8.29 11.61
N GLU A 91 -3.33 7.26 10.90
CA GLU A 91 -3.39 5.90 11.44
C GLU A 91 -2.17 5.07 11.05
N ARG A 92 -1.52 4.47 12.05
CA ARG A 92 -0.44 3.53 11.80
C ARG A 92 -1.01 2.24 11.23
N HIS A 93 -0.47 1.81 10.09
CA HIS A 93 -0.89 0.61 9.39
C HIS A 93 0.29 -0.14 8.77
N ARG A 94 0.05 -1.39 8.43
CA ARG A 94 0.94 -2.24 7.63
C ARG A 94 0.13 -3.29 6.88
N TYR A 95 0.57 -3.59 5.67
CA TYR A 95 0.01 -4.68 4.88
C TYR A 95 1.09 -5.27 3.99
N ARG A 96 0.97 -6.57 3.68
CA ARG A 96 1.89 -7.25 2.77
C ARG A 96 1.20 -8.43 2.10
N PRO A 97 1.58 -8.76 0.87
CA PRO A 97 1.18 -10.01 0.26
C PRO A 97 1.71 -11.22 1.05
N ASP A 98 1.05 -12.35 0.87
CA ASP A 98 1.54 -13.65 1.25
C ASP A 98 2.77 -14.01 0.39
N HIS A 99 3.78 -14.59 1.02
CA HIS A 99 5.06 -14.89 0.35
C HIS A 99 4.94 -15.92 -0.78
N GLN A 100 3.95 -16.81 -0.74
CA GLN A 100 3.77 -17.86 -1.74
C GLN A 100 2.95 -17.37 -2.92
N THR A 101 1.91 -16.57 -2.67
CA THR A 101 1.01 -16.12 -3.73
C THR A 101 1.37 -14.77 -4.31
N GLY A 102 2.06 -13.92 -3.55
CA GLY A 102 2.14 -12.50 -3.88
C GLY A 102 0.75 -11.85 -3.87
N TRP A 103 0.64 -10.69 -4.51
CA TRP A 103 -0.65 -10.11 -4.89
C TRP A 103 -0.52 -9.10 -6.05
N ASP A 104 -1.65 -8.75 -6.65
CA ASP A 104 -1.76 -7.62 -7.58
C ASP A 104 -2.55 -6.51 -6.89
N GLU A 105 -2.01 -5.29 -6.86
CA GLU A 105 -2.66 -4.14 -6.23
C GLU A 105 -2.84 -2.95 -7.18
N TYR A 106 -3.94 -2.23 -7.01
CA TYR A 106 -4.17 -0.89 -7.54
C TYR A 106 -4.31 0.07 -6.36
N TRP A 107 -3.76 1.28 -6.47
CA TRP A 107 -3.81 2.30 -5.43
C TRP A 107 -3.96 3.70 -6.00
#